data_AF-A0A1C5TN34-F1
#
_entry.id   AF-A0A1C5TN34-F1
#
_cell.length_a   1.000
_cell.length_b   1.000
_cell.length_c   1.000
_cell.angle_alpha   90.00
_cell.angle_beta   90.00
_cell.angle_gamma   90.00
#
_symmetry.space_group_name_H-M   'P 1'
#
loop_
_entity.id
_entity.type
_entity.pdbx_description
1 polymer ?
#
loop_
_entity_poly.entity_id
_entity_poly.type
_entity_poly.pdbx_seq_one_letter_code
_entity_poly.pdbx_strand_id
1 'polypeptide(L)'
;MYTKQELVSVCGLGDVSGLCGANCRHSYMAFVKGYSVRTYTPEQLRELERKEQQTRLYNGKEYTPYQASQMQRQMETKMRNQRAYVKGLQQGGASTDDVIAAKTRYLNTLHQYQNFSKKMKLPEQMERVYMDGLGRVAFGTTNYTKFIAKKSSIAIIKEKESKLKMNLQFFSEKDIKNQESNSLKRAIRKYQIRIEEHEAKISDPKVFYPEWDNYDTRYQEGLKRHWNKEIRNFRQSIQDRIEELKSRGDYHE
;
A
#
# COMPACT_ATOMS: atom_id res chain seq x y z
N MET A 1 37.06 22.73 -8.99
CA MET A 1 36.06 23.77 -8.66
C MET A 1 35.84 24.57 -9.92
N TYR A 2 34.59 24.90 -10.26
CA TYR A 2 34.30 25.70 -11.45
C TYR A 2 34.74 27.15 -11.24
N THR A 3 35.35 27.73 -12.26
CA THR A 3 35.56 29.16 -12.39
C THR A 3 34.22 29.89 -12.58
N LYS A 4 34.19 31.21 -12.39
CA LYS A 4 32.98 32.00 -12.63
C LYS A 4 32.46 31.83 -14.06
N GLN A 5 33.35 31.77 -15.05
CA GLN A 5 32.97 31.57 -16.45
C GLN A 5 32.33 30.20 -16.66
N GLU A 6 32.88 29.13 -16.07
CA GLU A 6 32.28 27.80 -16.14
C GLU A 6 30.97 27.70 -15.38
N LEU A 7 30.77 28.43 -14.28
CA LEU A 7 29.47 28.50 -13.60
C LEU A 7 28.40 29.09 -14.51
N VAL A 8 28.75 30.08 -15.34
CA VAL A 8 27.83 30.64 -16.33
C VAL A 8 27.59 29.65 -17.47
N SER A 9 28.65 29.14 -18.11
CA SER A 9 28.52 28.32 -19.32
C SER A 9 28.04 26.88 -19.08
N VAL A 10 28.46 26.26 -17.97
CA VAL A 10 28.14 24.85 -17.65
C VAL A 10 26.93 24.76 -16.73
N CYS A 11 26.86 25.62 -15.71
CA CYS A 11 25.79 25.57 -14.71
C CYS A 11 24.64 26.56 -14.97
N GLY A 12 24.74 27.41 -16.00
CA GLY A 12 23.71 28.40 -16.33
C GLY A 12 23.54 29.45 -15.24
N LEU A 13 24.62 29.92 -14.61
CA LEU A 13 24.54 30.93 -13.56
C LEU A 13 23.84 32.21 -14.05
N GLY A 14 22.67 32.50 -13.50
CA GLY A 14 21.83 33.66 -13.84
C GLY A 14 20.78 33.38 -14.93
N ASP A 15 20.84 32.24 -15.60
CA ASP A 15 19.82 31.84 -16.58
C ASP A 15 18.53 31.38 -15.90
N VAL A 16 17.38 31.56 -16.58
CA VAL A 16 16.04 31.24 -16.05
C VAL A 16 15.94 29.83 -15.47
N SER A 17 16.55 28.85 -16.14
CA SER A 17 16.59 27.43 -15.75
C SER A 17 17.85 27.00 -15.00
N GLY A 18 18.84 27.89 -14.90
CA GLY A 18 20.15 27.57 -14.33
C GLY A 18 20.32 28.01 -12.87
N LEU A 19 21.56 27.97 -12.40
CA LEU A 19 21.91 28.26 -11.02
C LEU A 19 21.59 29.73 -10.67
N CYS A 20 20.92 29.97 -9.53
CA CYS A 20 20.43 31.29 -9.12
C CYS A 20 19.48 31.96 -10.15
N GLY A 21 18.86 31.16 -11.01
CA GLY A 21 17.87 31.60 -11.99
C GLY A 21 16.48 31.89 -11.42
N ALA A 22 15.56 32.34 -12.28
CA ALA A 22 14.17 32.64 -11.92
C ALA A 22 13.45 31.45 -11.23
N ASN A 23 13.77 30.21 -11.64
CA ASN A 23 13.19 28.99 -11.10
C ASN A 23 13.98 28.38 -9.92
N CYS A 24 15.19 28.88 -9.64
CA CYS A 24 16.07 28.35 -8.59
C CYS A 24 16.55 29.50 -7.69
N ARG A 25 15.67 29.95 -6.79
CA ARG A 25 15.88 31.12 -5.91
C ARG A 25 16.84 30.88 -4.75
N HIS A 26 17.73 29.90 -4.86
CA HIS A 26 18.72 29.63 -3.81
C HIS A 26 19.86 30.64 -3.93
N SER A 27 20.24 31.26 -2.81
CA SER A 27 21.38 32.18 -2.74
C SER A 27 22.66 31.43 -2.37
N TYR A 28 23.81 31.98 -2.77
CA TYR A 28 25.10 31.49 -2.30
C TYR A 28 25.33 31.90 -0.85
N MET A 29 25.79 30.94 -0.05
CA MET A 29 26.40 31.27 1.23
C MET A 29 27.85 31.71 1.03
N ALA A 30 28.29 32.70 1.79
CA ALA A 30 29.67 33.17 1.76
C ALA A 30 30.63 32.05 2.21
N PHE A 31 31.68 31.82 1.44
CA PHE A 31 32.77 30.91 1.82
C PHE A 31 33.89 31.73 2.45
N VAL A 32 34.07 31.60 3.77
CA VAL A 32 35.12 32.28 4.52
C VAL A 32 36.34 31.37 4.61
N LYS A 33 37.44 31.76 3.96
CA LYS A 33 38.69 30.99 3.96
C LYS A 33 39.17 30.74 5.39
N GLY A 34 39.50 29.48 5.71
CA GLY A 34 39.98 29.07 7.04
C GLY A 34 38.88 28.72 8.05
N TYR A 35 37.63 29.12 7.82
CA TYR A 35 36.49 28.81 8.68
C TYR A 35 35.46 27.91 7.99
N SER A 36 35.15 28.19 6.73
CA SER A 36 34.21 27.38 5.95
C SER A 36 34.86 26.05 5.56
N VAL A 37 34.28 24.96 6.04
CA VAL A 37 34.68 23.60 5.70
C VAL A 37 33.75 23.07 4.61
N ARG A 38 34.31 22.37 3.62
CA ARG A 38 33.50 21.70 2.59
C ARG A 38 32.61 20.66 3.26
N THR A 39 31.34 20.60 2.87
CA THR A 39 30.38 19.60 3.39
C THR A 39 30.81 18.17 3.06
N TYR A 40 31.41 17.96 1.88
CA TYR A 40 31.87 16.65 1.43
C TYR A 40 33.35 16.70 1.04
N THR A 41 34.10 15.69 1.48
CA THR A 41 35.47 15.44 1.01
C THR A 41 35.48 14.91 -0.43
N PRO A 42 36.61 15.00 -1.16
CA PRO A 42 36.72 14.40 -2.49
C PRO A 42 36.38 12.90 -2.51
N GLU A 43 36.74 12.15 -1.47
CA GLU A 43 36.48 10.72 -1.31
C GLU A 43 34.97 10.46 -1.17
N GLN A 44 34.29 11.27 -0.36
CA GLN A 44 32.84 11.19 -0.18
C GLN A 44 32.09 11.51 -1.48
N LEU A 45 32.56 12.48 -2.26
CA LEU A 45 31.97 12.81 -3.57
C LEU A 45 32.08 11.64 -4.55
N ARG A 46 33.26 11.01 -4.65
CA ARG A 46 33.44 9.81 -5.49
C ARG A 46 32.54 8.66 -5.06
N GLU A 47 32.35 8.48 -3.74
CA GLU A 47 31.43 7.46 -3.23
C GLU A 47 29.96 7.78 -3.54
N LEU A 48 29.55 9.05 -3.50
CA LEU A 48 28.21 9.47 -3.91
C LEU A 48 27.98 9.23 -5.41
N GLU A 49 28.95 9.56 -6.25
CA GLU A 49 28.92 9.29 -7.70
C GLU A 49 28.80 7.78 -7.98
N ARG A 50 29.61 6.96 -7.28
CA ARG A 50 29.56 5.51 -7.40
C ARG A 50 28.20 4.93 -6.99
N LYS A 51 27.60 5.47 -5.93
CA LYS A 51 26.24 5.08 -5.52
C LYS A 51 25.22 5.46 -6.58
N GLU A 52 25.34 6.64 -7.18
CA GLU A 52 24.44 7.13 -8.22
C GLU A 52 24.53 6.30 -9.50
N GLN A 53 25.68 5.69 -9.80
CA GLN A 53 25.83 4.79 -10.95
C GLN A 53 25.16 3.42 -10.76
N GLN A 54 24.76 3.03 -9.54
CA GLN A 54 24.12 1.74 -9.29
C GLN A 54 22.66 1.75 -9.73
N THR A 55 22.41 1.27 -10.95
CA THR A 55 21.06 1.20 -11.52
C THR A 55 20.26 0.02 -10.98
N ARG A 56 18.92 0.14 -11.07
CA ARG A 56 17.98 -0.94 -10.76
C ARG A 56 16.88 -1.05 -11.79
N LEU A 57 16.52 -2.30 -12.10
CA LEU A 57 15.49 -2.61 -13.09
C LEU A 57 14.07 -2.59 -12.49
N TYR A 58 13.17 -1.85 -13.13
CA TYR A 58 11.73 -1.86 -12.86
C TYR A 58 10.94 -1.78 -14.16
N ASN A 59 10.04 -2.74 -14.39
CA ASN A 59 9.21 -2.83 -15.60
C ASN A 59 10.00 -2.69 -16.92
N GLY A 60 11.18 -3.33 -17.00
CA GLY A 60 12.01 -3.30 -18.21
C GLY A 60 12.82 -2.02 -18.43
N LYS A 61 12.79 -1.07 -17.48
CA LYS A 61 13.60 0.15 -17.51
C LYS A 61 14.55 0.20 -16.33
N GLU A 62 15.79 0.62 -16.59
CA GLU A 62 16.78 0.88 -15.56
C GLU A 62 16.65 2.30 -15.02
N TYR A 63 16.89 2.43 -13.71
CA TYR A 63 16.86 3.71 -13.02
C TYR A 63 18.09 3.86 -12.14
N THR A 64 18.77 4.99 -12.26
CA THR A 64 19.71 5.45 -11.22
C THR A 64 18.95 5.85 -9.95
N PRO A 65 19.59 5.98 -8.78
CA PRO A 65 18.95 6.45 -7.56
C PRO A 65 18.27 7.83 -7.72
N TYR A 66 18.90 8.77 -8.43
CA TYR A 66 18.31 10.06 -8.77
C TYR A 66 17.06 9.90 -9.64
N GLN A 67 17.15 9.15 -10.74
CA GLN A 67 16.02 8.92 -11.64
C GLN A 67 14.86 8.22 -10.92
N ALA A 68 15.16 7.27 -10.04
CA ALA A 68 14.18 6.60 -9.22
C ALA A 68 13.48 7.58 -8.26
N SER A 69 14.24 8.47 -7.61
CA SER A 69 13.70 9.51 -6.74
C SER A 69 12.82 10.51 -7.50
N GLN A 70 13.21 10.87 -8.73
CA GLN A 70 12.40 11.72 -9.60
C GLN A 70 11.10 11.04 -10.01
N MET A 71 11.16 9.76 -10.40
CA MET A 71 9.96 8.97 -10.72
C MET A 71 9.02 8.85 -9.51
N GLN A 72 9.58 8.65 -8.30
CA GLN A 72 8.82 8.65 -7.05
C GLN A 72 8.05 9.96 -6.85
N ARG A 73 8.71 11.12 -7.04
CA ARG A 73 8.08 12.47 -6.96
C ARG A 73 7.01 12.71 -8.03
N GLN A 74 7.19 12.18 -9.24
CA GLN A 74 6.17 12.26 -10.29
C GLN A 74 4.91 11.49 -9.90
N MET A 75 5.06 10.28 -9.34
CA MET A 75 3.94 9.50 -8.81
C MET A 75 3.26 10.19 -7.62
N GLU A 76 4.02 10.80 -6.72
CA GLU A 76 3.48 11.61 -5.60
C GLU A 76 2.63 12.78 -6.11
N THR A 77 3.11 13.49 -7.12
CA THR A 77 2.39 14.61 -7.73
C THR A 77 1.12 14.14 -8.43
N LYS A 78 1.20 13.02 -9.16
CA LYS A 78 0.04 12.38 -9.78
C LYS A 78 -1.01 11.97 -8.73
N MET A 79 -0.58 11.40 -7.60
CA MET A 79 -1.47 11.04 -6.51
C MET A 79 -2.17 12.26 -5.89
N ARG A 80 -1.45 13.35 -5.65
CA ARG A 80 -2.06 14.62 -5.17
C ARG A 80 -3.13 15.13 -6.13
N ASN A 81 -2.83 15.16 -7.43
CA ASN A 81 -3.80 15.58 -8.45
C ASN A 81 -5.04 14.67 -8.47
N GLN A 82 -4.85 13.35 -8.38
CA GLN A 82 -5.96 12.39 -8.33
C GLN A 82 -6.81 12.57 -7.06
N ARG A 83 -6.19 12.89 -5.91
CA ARG A 83 -6.90 13.15 -4.66
C ARG A 83 -7.75 14.41 -4.76
N ALA A 84 -7.17 15.51 -5.27
CA ALA A 84 -7.89 16.75 -5.54
C ALA A 84 -9.07 16.51 -6.50
N TYR A 85 -8.85 15.74 -7.56
CA TYR A 85 -9.88 15.39 -8.54
C TYR A 85 -11.04 14.61 -7.92
N VAL A 86 -10.77 13.59 -7.11
CA VAL A 86 -11.82 12.84 -6.40
C VAL A 86 -12.63 13.77 -5.49
N LYS A 87 -11.97 14.67 -4.76
CA LYS A 87 -12.68 15.62 -3.90
C LYS A 87 -13.54 16.61 -4.70
N GLY A 88 -13.04 17.10 -5.83
CA GLY A 88 -13.81 17.92 -6.75
C GLY A 88 -15.07 17.21 -7.25
N LEU A 89 -14.96 15.94 -7.67
CA LEU A 89 -16.12 15.14 -8.08
C LEU A 89 -17.15 14.95 -6.95
N GLN A 90 -16.67 14.71 -5.72
CA GLN A 90 -17.55 14.55 -4.56
C GLN A 90 -18.31 15.85 -4.22
N GLN A 91 -17.63 16.99 -4.30
CA GLN A 91 -18.23 18.30 -4.02
C GLN A 91 -19.17 18.75 -5.15
N GLY A 92 -18.85 18.42 -6.39
CA GLY A 92 -19.64 18.75 -7.58
C GLY A 92 -20.86 17.84 -7.82
N GLY A 93 -21.18 16.92 -6.90
CA GLY A 93 -22.33 16.02 -7.05
C GLY A 93 -22.24 15.06 -8.23
N ALA A 94 -21.02 14.71 -8.67
CA ALA A 94 -20.81 13.79 -9.78
C ALA A 94 -21.40 12.40 -9.48
N SER A 95 -21.61 11.61 -10.53
CA SER A 95 -22.18 10.27 -10.38
C SER A 95 -21.33 9.39 -9.46
N THR A 96 -21.99 8.49 -8.73
CA THR A 96 -21.33 7.55 -7.82
C THR A 96 -20.26 6.73 -8.56
N ASP A 97 -20.55 6.31 -9.79
CA ASP A 97 -19.64 5.50 -10.60
C ASP A 97 -18.38 6.27 -11.01
N ASP A 98 -18.50 7.56 -11.34
CA ASP A 98 -17.36 8.42 -11.69
C ASP A 98 -16.44 8.65 -10.48
N VAL A 99 -17.03 8.92 -9.32
CA VAL A 99 -16.28 9.06 -8.07
C VAL A 99 -15.53 7.76 -7.76
N ILE A 100 -16.16 6.60 -7.98
CA ILE A 100 -15.52 5.31 -7.75
C ILE A 100 -14.40 5.05 -8.76
N ALA A 101 -14.61 5.34 -10.03
CA ALA A 101 -13.58 5.21 -11.06
C ALA A 101 -12.36 6.06 -10.73
N ALA A 102 -12.56 7.31 -10.29
CA ALA A 102 -11.49 8.22 -9.88
C ALA A 102 -10.72 7.69 -8.66
N LYS A 103 -11.42 7.19 -7.63
CA LYS A 103 -10.79 6.56 -6.45
C LYS A 103 -9.98 5.31 -6.82
N THR A 104 -10.46 4.51 -7.76
CA THR A 104 -9.76 3.32 -8.25
C THR A 104 -8.46 3.68 -8.95
N ARG A 105 -8.44 4.76 -9.77
CA ARG A 105 -7.21 5.27 -10.41
C ARG A 105 -6.17 5.72 -9.37
N TYR A 106 -6.63 6.38 -8.31
CA TYR A 106 -5.77 6.75 -7.18
C TYR A 106 -5.16 5.52 -6.50
N LEU A 107 -5.97 4.53 -6.15
CA LEU A 107 -5.50 3.29 -5.51
C LEU A 107 -4.49 2.53 -6.37
N ASN A 108 -4.74 2.43 -7.68
CA ASN A 108 -3.79 1.81 -8.59
C ASN A 108 -2.44 2.54 -8.62
N THR A 109 -2.46 3.87 -8.60
CA THR A 109 -1.24 4.69 -8.57
C THR A 109 -0.51 4.54 -7.24
N LEU A 110 -1.23 4.47 -6.11
CA LEU A 110 -0.67 4.21 -4.80
C LEU A 110 0.04 2.85 -4.73
N HIS A 111 -0.60 1.78 -5.23
CA HIS A 111 0.05 0.46 -5.26
C HIS A 111 1.28 0.43 -6.17
N GLN A 112 1.21 1.11 -7.33
CA GLN A 112 2.37 1.26 -8.21
C GLN A 112 3.52 1.98 -7.49
N TYR A 113 3.21 3.05 -6.77
CA TYR A 113 4.17 3.81 -5.97
C TYR A 113 4.84 2.96 -4.88
N GLN A 114 4.07 2.19 -4.12
CA GLN A 114 4.58 1.32 -3.06
C GLN A 114 5.48 0.23 -3.62
N ASN A 115 5.02 -0.45 -4.68
CA ASN A 115 5.79 -1.48 -5.35
C ASN A 115 7.09 -0.94 -5.96
N PHE A 116 7.03 0.25 -6.58
CA PHE A 116 8.19 0.94 -7.13
C PHE A 116 9.18 1.30 -6.03
N SER A 117 8.73 1.98 -4.98
CA SER A 117 9.57 2.40 -3.85
C SER A 117 10.25 1.21 -3.20
N LYS A 118 9.51 0.11 -2.97
CA LYS A 118 10.05 -1.15 -2.45
C LYS A 118 11.11 -1.75 -3.37
N LYS A 119 10.85 -1.84 -4.68
CA LYS A 119 11.82 -2.39 -5.66
C LYS A 119 13.08 -1.53 -5.75
N MET A 120 12.92 -0.21 -5.69
CA MET A 120 14.02 0.76 -5.70
C MET A 120 14.67 0.96 -4.33
N LYS A 121 14.20 0.26 -3.28
CA LYS A 121 14.60 0.44 -1.86
C LYS A 121 14.68 1.93 -1.47
N LEU A 122 13.68 2.69 -1.92
CA LEU A 122 13.49 4.08 -1.52
C LEU A 122 12.46 4.12 -0.38
N PRO A 123 12.68 4.97 0.64
CA PRO A 123 11.67 5.19 1.66
C PRO A 123 10.43 5.85 1.03
N GLU A 124 9.25 5.41 1.45
CA GLU A 124 7.99 6.03 1.06
C GLU A 124 7.82 7.37 1.79
N GLN A 125 7.42 8.41 1.07
CA GLN A 125 7.24 9.79 1.57
C GLN A 125 5.78 10.21 1.45
N MET A 126 4.89 9.41 2.04
CA MET A 126 3.43 9.61 1.95
C MET A 126 2.95 10.95 2.51
N GLU A 127 3.71 11.56 3.43
CA GLU A 127 3.46 12.91 3.93
C GLU A 127 3.31 13.92 2.78
N ARG A 128 4.15 13.82 1.74
CA ARG A 128 4.06 14.70 0.56
C ARG A 128 2.75 14.57 -0.19
N VAL A 129 2.13 13.39 -0.16
CA VAL A 129 0.84 13.13 -0.82
C VAL A 129 -0.31 13.68 0.03
N TYR A 130 -0.17 13.70 1.36
CA TYR A 130 -1.22 14.09 2.30
C TYR A 130 -1.15 15.54 2.79
N MET A 131 -0.13 16.30 2.35
CA MET A 131 0.00 17.75 2.58
C MET A 131 -1.23 18.56 2.12
N ASP A 132 -2.11 17.96 1.31
CA ASP A 132 -3.36 18.58 0.84
C ASP A 132 -4.45 18.72 1.93
N GLY A 133 -4.33 18.03 3.07
CA GLY A 133 -5.33 18.09 4.15
C GLY A 133 -6.69 17.46 3.79
N LEU A 134 -6.82 16.76 2.67
CA LEU A 134 -8.11 16.25 2.16
C LEU A 134 -8.62 14.99 2.90
N GLY A 135 -7.90 14.53 3.92
CA GLY A 135 -8.19 13.32 4.68
C GLY A 135 -8.11 12.05 3.83
N ARG A 136 -8.86 11.01 4.21
CA ARG A 136 -8.92 9.75 3.46
C ARG A 136 -9.83 9.90 2.23
N VAL A 137 -9.22 9.76 1.04
CA VAL A 137 -9.91 9.87 -0.26
C VAL A 137 -10.31 8.49 -0.81
N ALA A 138 -9.52 7.46 -0.51
CA ALA A 138 -9.82 6.08 -0.89
C ALA A 138 -10.87 5.43 0.01
N PHE A 139 -11.50 4.37 -0.49
CA PHE A 139 -12.41 3.53 0.27
C PHE A 139 -11.70 2.86 1.46
N GLY A 140 -12.45 2.58 2.53
CA GLY A 140 -12.08 1.50 3.45
C GLY A 140 -12.03 0.18 2.67
N THR A 141 -11.12 -0.73 3.07
CA THR A 141 -10.84 -2.02 2.41
C THR A 141 -12.11 -2.82 2.06
N THR A 142 -13.16 -2.74 2.88
CA THR A 142 -14.44 -3.45 2.69
C THR A 142 -15.32 -2.92 1.55
N ASN A 143 -15.29 -1.62 1.24
CA ASN A 143 -16.16 -1.03 0.22
C ASN A 143 -15.56 -1.15 -1.19
N TYR A 144 -14.22 -1.18 -1.29
CA TYR A 144 -13.50 -1.39 -2.55
C TYR A 144 -13.68 -2.81 -3.10
N THR A 145 -13.59 -3.83 -2.24
CA THR A 145 -13.75 -5.25 -2.63
C THR A 145 -15.17 -5.57 -3.11
N LYS A 146 -16.20 -5.04 -2.44
CA LYS A 146 -17.60 -5.15 -2.89
C LYS A 146 -17.83 -4.53 -4.27
N PHE A 147 -17.19 -3.40 -4.56
CA PHE A 147 -17.32 -2.73 -5.86
C PHE A 147 -16.65 -3.53 -6.99
N ILE A 148 -15.42 -4.01 -6.78
CA ILE A 148 -14.72 -4.81 -7.80
C ILE A 148 -15.49 -6.11 -8.11
N ALA A 149 -16.04 -6.78 -7.09
CA ALA A 149 -16.88 -7.96 -7.27
C ALA A 149 -18.14 -7.66 -8.12
N LYS A 150 -18.77 -6.49 -7.90
CA LYS A 150 -19.96 -6.04 -8.65
C LYS A 150 -19.65 -5.66 -10.11
N LYS A 151 -18.42 -5.23 -10.41
CA LYS A 151 -17.99 -4.91 -11.78
C LYS A 151 -17.50 -6.14 -12.55
N SER A 152 -16.88 -7.12 -11.88
CA SER A 152 -16.51 -8.39 -12.52
C SER A 152 -17.72 -9.23 -12.96
N SER A 153 -18.88 -9.04 -12.34
CA SER A 153 -20.14 -9.67 -12.75
C SER A 153 -20.80 -9.04 -13.99
N ILE A 154 -20.35 -7.87 -14.44
CA ILE A 154 -20.89 -7.18 -15.61
C ILE A 154 -19.86 -7.32 -16.75
N ALA A 155 -20.23 -8.18 -17.71
CA ALA A 155 -19.44 -8.68 -18.85
C ALA A 155 -18.49 -7.68 -19.54
N ILE A 156 -17.27 -8.18 -19.91
CA ILE A 156 -16.43 -7.83 -21.09
C ILE A 156 -14.97 -8.33 -20.95
N ILE A 157 -14.50 -8.73 -19.77
CA ILE A 157 -13.11 -9.24 -19.59
C ILE A 157 -13.13 -10.75 -19.34
N LYS A 158 -13.36 -11.55 -20.39
CA LYS A 158 -13.16 -13.01 -20.37
C LYS A 158 -11.86 -13.46 -21.06
N GLU A 159 -11.09 -12.58 -21.69
CA GLU A 159 -10.02 -13.02 -22.62
C GLU A 159 -8.59 -12.52 -22.38
N LYS A 160 -8.28 -11.78 -21.31
CA LYS A 160 -6.87 -11.51 -20.97
C LYS A 160 -6.56 -11.83 -19.51
N GLU A 161 -6.33 -13.11 -19.31
CA GLU A 161 -6.02 -13.80 -18.05
C GLU A 161 -4.63 -13.49 -17.46
N SER A 162 -3.97 -12.39 -17.81
CA SER A 162 -2.60 -12.14 -17.33
C SER A 162 -2.46 -10.87 -16.48
N LYS A 163 -2.07 -11.09 -15.23
CA LYS A 163 -1.41 -10.14 -14.31
C LYS A 163 -2.27 -9.01 -13.74
N LEU A 164 -3.17 -9.35 -12.81
CA LEU A 164 -3.52 -8.48 -11.66
C LEU A 164 -4.29 -9.31 -10.61
N LYS A 165 -3.55 -10.16 -9.90
CA LYS A 165 -4.02 -10.75 -8.64
C LYS A 165 -4.14 -9.61 -7.64
N MET A 166 -5.34 -9.35 -7.10
CA MET A 166 -5.57 -9.37 -5.64
C MET A 166 -7.05 -9.18 -5.27
N ASN A 167 -7.63 -10.19 -4.62
CA ASN A 167 -8.88 -10.05 -3.87
C ASN A 167 -8.84 -10.99 -2.63
N LEU A 168 -8.68 -10.42 -1.44
CA LEU A 168 -8.35 -11.12 -0.17
C LEU A 168 -9.41 -12.12 0.31
N GLN A 169 -10.67 -11.98 -0.13
CA GLN A 169 -11.75 -12.91 0.19
C GLN A 169 -11.83 -14.09 -0.78
N PHE A 170 -11.38 -13.92 -2.02
CA PHE A 170 -11.36 -14.98 -3.05
C PHE A 170 -10.10 -15.88 -2.92
N PHE A 171 -9.12 -15.44 -2.14
CA PHE A 171 -7.92 -16.23 -1.83
C PHE A 171 -8.17 -17.29 -0.75
N SER A 172 -9.24 -17.24 0.06
CA SER A 172 -9.50 -18.37 0.97
C SER A 172 -9.87 -19.63 0.20
N GLU A 173 -10.61 -19.53 -0.91
CA GLU A 173 -11.02 -20.67 -1.73
C GLU A 173 -9.95 -21.08 -2.76
N LYS A 174 -9.29 -20.11 -3.40
CA LYS A 174 -8.18 -20.39 -4.34
C LYS A 174 -6.88 -20.84 -3.65
N ASP A 175 -6.66 -20.57 -2.36
CA ASP A 175 -5.50 -21.12 -1.64
C ASP A 175 -5.77 -22.52 -1.05
N ILE A 176 -7.02 -22.94 -0.78
CA ILE A 176 -7.31 -24.28 -0.26
C ILE A 176 -6.85 -25.36 -1.26
N LYS A 177 -7.27 -25.22 -2.53
CA LYS A 177 -6.91 -26.16 -3.61
C LYS A 177 -5.42 -26.26 -3.90
N ASN A 178 -4.67 -25.20 -3.62
CA ASN A 178 -3.22 -25.12 -3.84
C ASN A 178 -2.39 -25.44 -2.59
N GLN A 179 -3.02 -25.73 -1.46
CA GLN A 179 -2.35 -26.10 -0.22
C GLN A 179 -2.19 -27.61 -0.10
N GLU A 180 -1.05 -28.05 0.42
CA GLU A 180 -0.82 -29.45 0.79
C GLU A 180 -1.86 -29.93 1.83
N SER A 181 -2.28 -31.20 1.73
CA SER A 181 -3.31 -31.79 2.62
C SER A 181 -2.94 -31.69 4.10
N ASN A 182 -1.65 -31.77 4.45
CA ASN A 182 -1.15 -31.55 5.81
C ASN A 182 -1.34 -30.11 6.31
N SER A 183 -1.22 -29.11 5.42
CA SER A 183 -1.48 -27.71 5.76
C SER A 183 -2.97 -27.49 6.07
N LEU A 184 -3.85 -28.11 5.27
CA LEU A 184 -5.30 -28.06 5.49
C LEU A 184 -5.68 -28.66 6.85
N LYS A 185 -5.14 -29.84 7.20
CA LYS A 185 -5.33 -30.49 8.51
C LYS A 185 -4.83 -29.64 9.70
N ARG A 186 -3.71 -28.92 9.53
CA ARG A 186 -3.20 -27.98 10.57
C ARG A 186 -4.13 -26.77 10.73
N ALA A 187 -4.63 -26.22 9.63
CA ALA A 187 -5.56 -25.10 9.66
C ALA A 187 -6.88 -25.47 10.34
N ILE A 188 -7.43 -26.66 10.06
CA ILE A 188 -8.64 -27.17 10.72
C ILE A 188 -8.46 -27.21 12.24
N ARG A 189 -7.39 -27.85 12.74
CA ARG A 189 -7.08 -27.90 14.17
C ARG A 189 -6.99 -26.51 14.81
N LYS A 190 -6.32 -25.58 14.14
CA LYS A 190 -6.20 -24.19 14.62
C LYS A 190 -7.57 -23.50 14.72
N TYR A 191 -8.46 -23.72 13.75
CA TYR A 191 -9.80 -23.15 13.77
C TYR A 191 -10.70 -23.80 14.83
N GLN A 192 -10.56 -25.11 15.08
CA GLN A 192 -11.26 -25.79 16.17
C GLN A 192 -10.89 -25.18 17.54
N ILE A 193 -9.60 -25.01 17.83
CA ILE A 193 -9.13 -24.36 19.07
C ILE A 193 -9.73 -22.94 19.21
N ARG A 194 -9.77 -22.16 18.12
CA ARG A 194 -10.36 -20.82 18.16
C ARG A 194 -11.86 -20.82 18.39
N ILE A 195 -12.57 -21.80 17.84
CA ILE A 195 -13.99 -21.99 18.11
C ILE A 195 -14.19 -22.28 19.60
N GLU A 196 -13.43 -23.20 20.17
CA GLU A 196 -13.47 -23.54 21.61
C GLU A 196 -13.20 -22.30 22.48
N GLU A 197 -12.18 -21.49 22.15
CA GLU A 197 -11.90 -20.24 22.86
C GLU A 197 -13.08 -19.25 22.81
N HIS A 198 -13.73 -19.12 21.64
CA HIS A 198 -14.87 -18.22 21.49
C HIS A 198 -16.14 -18.76 22.16
N GLU A 199 -16.36 -20.08 22.15
CA GLU A 199 -17.43 -20.73 22.88
C GLU A 199 -17.23 -20.59 24.40
N ALA A 200 -15.99 -20.72 24.88
CA ALA A 200 -15.63 -20.46 26.27
C ALA A 200 -15.87 -18.99 26.66
N LYS A 201 -15.51 -18.03 25.79
CA LYS A 201 -15.81 -16.60 25.99
C LYS A 201 -17.31 -16.31 26.02
N ILE A 202 -18.13 -17.06 25.29
CA ILE A 202 -19.60 -16.91 25.31
C ILE A 202 -20.19 -17.50 26.58
N SER A 203 -19.70 -18.68 27.00
CA SER A 203 -20.17 -19.41 28.18
C SER A 203 -19.81 -18.70 29.49
N ASP A 204 -18.52 -18.35 29.64
CA ASP A 204 -18.02 -17.63 30.80
C ASP A 204 -17.09 -16.47 30.38
N PRO A 205 -17.66 -15.32 30.03
CA PRO A 205 -16.88 -14.15 29.62
C PRO A 205 -15.93 -13.63 30.70
N LYS A 206 -16.24 -13.84 31.99
CA LYS A 206 -15.50 -13.26 33.13
C LYS A 206 -14.10 -13.83 33.26
N VAL A 207 -13.92 -15.10 32.90
CA VAL A 207 -12.62 -15.78 32.88
C VAL A 207 -11.64 -15.08 31.94
N PHE A 208 -12.13 -14.54 30.82
CA PHE A 208 -11.30 -13.85 29.83
C PHE A 208 -11.28 -12.33 30.02
N TYR A 209 -12.34 -11.77 30.60
CA TYR A 209 -12.51 -10.35 30.85
C TYR A 209 -12.96 -10.17 32.31
N PRO A 210 -12.03 -10.02 33.27
CA PRO A 210 -12.36 -9.88 34.68
C PRO A 210 -13.33 -8.71 34.97
N GLU A 211 -13.25 -7.66 34.16
CA GLU A 211 -14.08 -6.46 34.24
C GLU A 211 -15.39 -6.57 33.42
N TRP A 212 -15.83 -7.78 33.08
CA TRP A 212 -16.98 -7.99 32.18
C TRP A 212 -18.25 -7.28 32.67
N ASP A 213 -18.49 -7.30 33.99
CA ASP A 213 -19.67 -6.69 34.60
C ASP A 213 -19.64 -5.15 34.57
N ASN A 214 -18.46 -4.56 34.38
CA ASN A 214 -18.29 -3.11 34.25
C ASN A 214 -18.62 -2.60 32.83
N TYR A 215 -18.86 -3.51 31.88
CA TYR A 215 -19.27 -3.16 30.53
C TYR A 215 -20.77 -2.93 30.40
N ASP A 216 -21.14 -1.94 29.58
CA ASP A 216 -22.53 -1.69 29.21
C ASP A 216 -23.17 -2.91 28.52
N THR A 217 -24.46 -3.14 28.77
CA THR A 217 -25.21 -4.30 28.25
C THR A 217 -25.16 -4.37 26.71
N ARG A 218 -25.22 -3.24 26.01
CA ARG A 218 -25.11 -3.19 24.54
C ARG A 218 -23.73 -3.63 24.07
N TYR A 219 -22.69 -3.30 24.83
CA TYR A 219 -21.31 -3.68 24.52
C TYR A 219 -21.09 -5.18 24.74
N GLN A 220 -21.57 -5.71 25.87
CA GLN A 220 -21.56 -7.15 26.16
C GLN A 220 -22.27 -7.96 25.08
N GLU A 221 -23.47 -7.53 24.66
CA GLU A 221 -24.19 -8.16 23.55
C GLU A 221 -23.45 -8.05 22.22
N GLY A 222 -22.82 -6.90 21.95
CA GLY A 222 -22.02 -6.68 20.75
C GLY A 222 -20.85 -7.66 20.65
N LEU A 223 -20.16 -7.90 21.76
CA LEU A 223 -19.07 -8.87 21.85
C LEU A 223 -19.56 -10.31 21.64
N LYS A 224 -20.68 -10.69 22.27
CA LYS A 224 -21.30 -12.01 22.03
C LYS A 224 -21.72 -12.20 20.57
N ARG A 225 -22.28 -11.18 19.92
CA ARG A 225 -22.62 -11.22 18.48
C ARG A 225 -21.37 -11.36 17.61
N HIS A 226 -20.29 -10.67 17.96
CA HIS A 226 -19.02 -10.77 17.26
C HIS A 226 -18.40 -12.18 17.38
N TRP A 227 -18.32 -12.75 18.58
CA TRP A 227 -17.80 -14.11 18.79
C TRP A 227 -18.64 -15.17 18.05
N ASN A 228 -19.96 -15.07 18.10
CA ASN A 228 -20.85 -15.94 17.33
C ASN A 228 -20.64 -15.84 15.81
N LYS A 229 -20.34 -14.65 15.31
CA LYS A 229 -20.00 -14.44 13.89
C LYS A 229 -18.66 -15.09 13.54
N GLU A 230 -17.65 -14.94 14.38
CA GLU A 230 -16.33 -15.56 14.18
C GLU A 230 -16.42 -17.09 14.21
N ILE A 231 -17.18 -17.67 15.15
CA ILE A 231 -17.44 -19.12 15.19
C ILE A 231 -18.05 -19.59 13.87
N ARG A 232 -19.06 -18.88 13.34
CA ARG A 232 -19.69 -19.21 12.06
C ARG A 232 -18.70 -19.18 10.91
N ASN A 233 -17.84 -18.16 10.87
CA ASN A 233 -16.81 -18.03 9.83
C ASN A 233 -15.79 -19.18 9.91
N PHE A 234 -15.33 -19.54 11.12
CA PHE A 234 -14.40 -20.65 11.31
C PHE A 234 -15.02 -22.00 10.96
N ARG A 235 -16.29 -22.23 11.33
CA ARG A 235 -17.03 -23.45 10.96
C ARG A 235 -17.13 -23.59 9.44
N GLN A 236 -17.49 -22.52 8.73
CA GLN A 236 -17.51 -22.54 7.26
C GLN A 236 -16.13 -22.85 6.68
N SER A 237 -15.09 -22.18 7.17
CA SER A 237 -13.72 -22.41 6.67
C SER A 237 -13.18 -23.82 6.94
N ILE A 238 -13.64 -24.46 8.02
CA ILE A 238 -13.38 -25.87 8.31
C ILE A 238 -14.10 -26.76 7.30
N GLN A 239 -15.40 -26.52 7.05
CA GLN A 239 -16.18 -27.29 6.08
C GLN A 239 -15.54 -27.25 4.69
N ASP A 240 -15.17 -26.06 4.20
CA ASP A 240 -14.53 -25.91 2.89
C ASP A 240 -13.22 -26.72 2.76
N ARG A 241 -12.48 -26.87 3.88
CA ARG A 241 -11.23 -27.65 3.92
C ARG A 241 -11.46 -29.14 4.04
N ILE A 242 -12.50 -29.55 4.76
CA ILE A 242 -12.91 -30.96 4.86
C ILE A 242 -13.41 -31.43 3.50
N GLU A 243 -14.25 -30.64 2.82
CA GLU A 243 -14.72 -30.94 1.46
C GLU A 243 -13.56 -31.11 0.48
N GLU A 244 -12.57 -30.21 0.54
CA GLU A 244 -11.36 -30.35 -0.27
C GLU A 244 -10.57 -31.62 0.07
N LEU A 245 -10.33 -31.92 1.36
CA LEU A 245 -9.61 -33.13 1.76
C LEU A 245 -10.37 -34.40 1.35
N LYS A 246 -11.71 -34.41 1.42
CA LYS A 246 -12.56 -35.50 0.93
C LYS A 246 -12.43 -35.66 -0.59
N SER A 247 -12.41 -34.56 -1.34
CA SER A 247 -12.22 -34.58 -2.80
C SER A 247 -10.87 -35.17 -3.22
N ARG A 248 -9.86 -35.11 -2.35
CA ARG A 248 -8.51 -35.66 -2.57
C ARG A 248 -8.33 -37.09 -2.09
N GLY A 249 -9.30 -37.64 -1.34
CA GLY A 249 -9.16 -38.94 -0.67
C GLY A 249 -8.27 -38.91 0.59
N ASP A 250 -7.87 -37.73 1.05
CA ASP A 250 -6.94 -37.53 2.18
C ASP A 250 -7.66 -37.27 3.53
N TYR A 251 -8.99 -37.40 3.54
CA TYR A 251 -9.83 -37.28 4.73
C TYR A 251 -10.33 -38.67 5.15
N HIS A 252 -9.90 -39.12 6.32
CA HIS A 252 -10.46 -40.28 7.00
C HIS A 252 -11.26 -39.74 8.19
N GLU A 253 -12.51 -40.18 8.32
CA GLU A 253 -13.40 -39.82 9.43
C GLU A 253 -12.88 -40.31 10.78
#